data_AF-Q8MVC1-F1
#
_entry.id   AF-Q8MVC1-F1
#
_cell.length_a   1.000
_cell.length_b   1.000
_cell.length_c   1.000
_cell.angle_alpha   90.00
_cell.angle_beta   90.00
_cell.angle_gamma   90.00
#
_symmetry.space_group_name_H-M   'P 1'
#
loop_
_entity.id
_entity.type
_entity.pdbx_description
1 polymer ?
#
loop_
_entity_poly.entity_id
_entity_poly.type
_entity_poly.pdbx_seq_one_letter_code
_entity_poly.pdbx_strand_id
1 'polypeptide(L)'
;MQLALFMIMVTFTLLSCEEQSEASPDIFGVMKYLPEDCKVNIKKQIEDKCSGNPYQPQLLEVKDCTIICGDWHDNGVTKAITRHIINLKDGTPCGHSRVCIKGKCFDTCQMTFV
;
A
#
# COMPACT_ATOMS: atom_id res chain seq x y z
N MET A 1 43.50 -25.53 12.50
CA MET A 1 42.09 -25.58 12.99
C MET A 1 41.42 -24.21 13.12
N GLN A 2 42.03 -23.12 12.60
CA GLN A 2 41.42 -21.76 12.60
C GLN A 2 40.64 -21.46 11.30
N LEU A 3 41.06 -22.00 10.15
CA LEU A 3 40.36 -21.78 8.87
C LEU A 3 38.92 -22.30 8.86
N ALA A 4 38.66 -23.47 9.45
CA ALA A 4 37.32 -24.05 9.46
C ALA A 4 36.32 -23.18 10.26
N LEU A 5 36.75 -22.65 11.40
CA LEU A 5 35.95 -21.73 12.22
C LEU A 5 35.67 -20.42 11.49
N PHE A 6 36.64 -19.90 10.73
CA PHE A 6 36.46 -18.69 9.94
C PHE A 6 35.44 -18.87 8.81
N MET A 7 35.50 -20.02 8.12
CA MET A 7 34.53 -20.36 7.06
C MET A 7 33.11 -20.52 7.62
N ILE A 8 32.96 -21.09 8.82
CA ILE A 8 31.66 -21.22 9.50
C ILE A 8 31.09 -19.84 9.87
N MET A 9 31.91 -18.94 10.41
CA MET A 9 31.46 -17.58 10.76
C MET A 9 31.01 -16.82 9.51
N VAL A 10 31.74 -16.93 8.40
CA VAL A 10 31.42 -16.28 7.13
C VAL A 10 30.13 -16.82 6.51
N THR A 11 29.90 -18.14 6.55
CA THR A 11 28.65 -18.72 6.03
C THR A 11 27.44 -18.33 6.87
N PHE A 12 27.57 -18.28 8.20
CA PHE A 12 26.49 -17.78 9.06
C PHE A 12 26.19 -16.30 8.80
N THR A 13 27.20 -15.43 8.62
CA THR A 13 26.97 -14.02 8.28
C THR A 13 26.33 -13.81 6.91
N LEU A 14 26.63 -14.65 5.91
CA LEU A 14 25.99 -14.58 4.59
C LEU A 14 24.54 -15.10 4.60
N LEU A 15 24.22 -16.05 5.49
CA LEU A 15 22.86 -16.59 5.67
C LEU A 15 21.98 -15.73 6.59
N SER A 16 22.57 -14.86 7.41
CA SER A 16 21.86 -13.99 8.36
C SER A 16 21.38 -12.68 7.74
N CYS A 17 21.50 -12.51 6.41
CA CYS A 17 20.78 -11.46 5.71
C CYS A 17 19.30 -11.86 5.60
N GLU A 18 18.64 -12.04 6.74
CA GLU A 18 17.24 -11.74 6.82
C GLU A 18 17.17 -10.25 6.48
N GLU A 19 16.75 -9.94 5.26
CA GLU A 19 16.23 -8.61 4.96
C GLU A 19 15.25 -8.32 6.08
N GLN A 20 15.66 -7.42 6.98
CA GLN A 20 14.81 -6.83 7.96
C GLN A 20 13.82 -6.03 7.13
N SER A 21 12.79 -6.71 6.63
CA SER A 21 11.68 -6.12 5.93
C SER A 21 11.09 -5.16 6.94
N GLU A 22 11.48 -3.89 6.83
CA GLU A 22 10.81 -2.79 7.50
C GLU A 22 9.33 -3.09 7.35
N ALA A 23 8.63 -3.22 8.48
CA ALA A 23 7.20 -3.48 8.47
C ALA A 23 6.60 -2.43 7.53
N SER A 24 6.12 -2.91 6.37
CA SER A 24 5.58 -2.03 5.34
C SER A 24 4.61 -1.09 6.04
N PRO A 25 4.74 0.24 5.86
CA PRO A 25 3.82 1.17 6.49
C PRO A 25 2.40 0.68 6.20
N ASP A 26 1.53 0.66 7.21
CA ASP A 26 0.15 0.20 7.03
C ASP A 26 -0.58 1.17 6.10
N ILE A 27 -0.39 0.97 4.79
CA ILE A 27 -0.97 1.75 3.69
C ILE A 27 -2.50 1.74 3.84
N PHE A 28 -3.07 0.72 4.48
CA PHE A 28 -4.49 0.55 4.73
C PHE A 28 -4.90 0.95 6.15
N GLY A 29 -4.11 1.74 6.87
CA GLY A 29 -4.42 2.17 8.25
C GLY A 29 -5.76 2.90 8.38
N VAL A 30 -6.24 3.54 7.29
CA VAL A 30 -7.58 4.14 7.18
C VAL A 30 -8.72 3.12 7.07
N MET A 31 -8.44 1.82 7.12
CA MET A 31 -9.41 0.72 7.04
C MET A 31 -9.34 -0.22 8.25
N LYS A 32 -8.50 0.09 9.25
CA LYS A 32 -8.26 -0.77 10.42
C LYS A 32 -9.50 -1.09 11.28
N TYR A 33 -10.57 -0.30 11.16
CA TYR A 33 -11.83 -0.47 11.90
C TYR A 33 -12.86 -1.31 11.14
N LEU A 34 -12.55 -1.72 9.91
CA LEU A 34 -13.44 -2.58 9.13
C LEU A 34 -13.35 -4.03 9.60
N PRO A 35 -14.44 -4.80 9.43
CA PRO A 35 -14.37 -6.27 9.52
C PRO A 35 -13.27 -6.84 8.62
N GLU A 36 -12.63 -7.92 9.06
CA GLU A 36 -11.44 -8.46 8.40
C GLU A 36 -11.71 -8.88 6.94
N ASP A 37 -12.86 -9.51 6.69
CA ASP A 37 -13.33 -9.89 5.36
C ASP A 37 -13.53 -8.67 4.45
N CYS A 38 -14.10 -7.59 4.99
CA CYS A 38 -14.27 -6.33 4.28
C CYS A 38 -12.92 -5.70 3.93
N LYS A 39 -11.98 -5.69 4.88
CA LYS A 39 -10.62 -5.17 4.67
C LYS A 39 -9.87 -5.94 3.60
N VAL A 40 -9.91 -7.28 3.63
CA VAL A 40 -9.29 -8.15 2.62
C VAL A 40 -9.89 -7.88 1.24
N ASN A 41 -11.21 -7.77 1.14
CA ASN A 41 -11.89 -7.51 -0.12
C ASN A 41 -11.53 -6.13 -0.71
N ILE A 42 -11.53 -5.08 0.12
CA ILE A 42 -11.18 -3.72 -0.35
C ILE A 42 -9.71 -3.65 -0.75
N LYS A 43 -8.80 -4.25 0.04
CA LYS A 43 -7.38 -4.33 -0.30
C LYS A 43 -7.18 -4.97 -1.66
N LYS A 44 -7.78 -6.14 -1.89
CA LYS A 44 -7.71 -6.83 -3.18
C LYS A 44 -8.21 -5.97 -4.33
N GLN A 45 -9.36 -5.31 -4.17
CA GLN A 45 -9.90 -4.44 -5.23
C GLN A 45 -8.98 -3.26 -5.56
N ILE A 46 -8.31 -2.67 -4.56
CA ILE A 46 -7.36 -1.57 -4.77
C ILE A 46 -6.09 -2.08 -5.47
N GLU A 47 -5.56 -3.22 -5.04
CA GLU A 47 -4.39 -3.86 -5.65
C GLU A 47 -4.67 -4.28 -7.10
N ASP A 48 -5.82 -4.90 -7.37
CA ASP A 48 -6.28 -5.26 -8.72
C ASP A 48 -6.44 -4.00 -9.59
N LYS A 49 -6.89 -2.89 -9.00
CA LYS A 49 -7.07 -1.62 -9.72
C LYS A 49 -5.74 -1.01 -10.16
N CYS A 50 -4.72 -1.02 -9.29
CA CYS A 50 -3.39 -0.53 -9.66
C CYS A 50 -2.70 -1.49 -10.62
N SER A 51 -2.66 -2.79 -10.32
CA SER A 51 -1.98 -3.80 -11.15
C SER A 51 -2.57 -3.95 -12.56
N GLY A 52 -3.84 -3.59 -12.75
CA GLY A 52 -4.45 -3.48 -14.08
C GLY A 52 -3.93 -2.32 -14.95
N ASN A 53 -3.14 -1.40 -14.40
CA ASN A 53 -2.51 -0.31 -15.14
C ASN A 53 -1.07 -0.70 -15.55
N PRO A 54 -0.76 -0.80 -16.86
CA PRO A 54 0.55 -1.24 -17.32
C PRO A 54 1.69 -0.24 -17.06
N TYR A 55 1.38 1.02 -16.75
CA TYR A 55 2.37 2.09 -16.55
C TYR A 55 2.49 2.55 -15.09
N GLN A 56 1.51 2.22 -14.24
CA GLN A 56 1.49 2.55 -12.81
C GLN A 56 0.96 1.36 -11.98
N PRO A 57 1.60 0.17 -12.03
CA PRO A 57 1.05 -1.03 -11.42
C PRO A 57 1.14 -1.05 -9.89
N GLN A 58 2.00 -0.22 -9.28
CA GLN A 58 2.32 -0.31 -7.85
C GLN A 58 1.36 0.55 -7.03
N LEU A 59 0.77 0.01 -5.98
CA LEU A 59 0.07 0.81 -4.98
C LEU A 59 1.10 1.55 -4.11
N LEU A 60 1.04 2.87 -4.11
CA LEU A 60 1.95 3.72 -3.32
C LEU A 60 1.28 4.22 -2.04
N GLU A 61 0.01 4.59 -2.10
CA GLU A 61 -0.70 5.21 -0.97
C GLU A 61 -2.20 4.98 -1.06
N VAL A 62 -2.85 4.81 0.10
CA VAL A 62 -4.29 4.95 0.25
C VAL A 62 -4.51 6.08 1.26
N LYS A 63 -5.14 7.16 0.80
CA LYS A 63 -5.36 8.36 1.61
C LYS A 63 -6.77 8.88 1.42
N ASP A 64 -7.50 8.95 2.52
CA ASP A 64 -8.90 9.38 2.55
C ASP A 64 -9.74 8.66 1.48
N CYS A 65 -10.13 9.38 0.43
CA CYS A 65 -10.94 8.89 -0.67
C CYS A 65 -10.18 8.75 -1.97
N THR A 66 -8.86 8.58 -1.87
CA THR A 66 -7.96 8.45 -3.01
C THR A 66 -7.01 7.28 -2.81
N ILE A 67 -6.69 6.62 -3.93
CA ILE A 67 -5.56 5.70 -4.01
C ILE A 67 -4.56 6.26 -5.01
N ILE A 68 -3.28 6.13 -4.71
CA ILE A 68 -2.19 6.55 -5.57
C ILE A 68 -1.51 5.29 -6.07
N CYS A 69 -1.67 5.02 -7.36
CA CYS A 69 -0.87 4.02 -8.05
C CYS A 69 0.34 4.72 -8.68
N GLY A 70 1.46 4.04 -8.86
CA GLY A 70 2.63 4.62 -9.49
C GLY A 70 3.63 3.60 -9.98
N ASP A 71 4.74 4.12 -10.47
CA ASP A 71 5.90 3.34 -10.84
C ASP A 71 7.15 4.19 -10.71
N TRP A 72 8.28 3.52 -10.52
CA TRP A 72 9.59 4.15 -10.50
C TRP A 72 10.47 3.51 -11.56
N HIS A 73 11.06 4.36 -12.40
CA HIS A 73 11.96 3.95 -13.46
C HIS A 73 13.29 4.70 -13.35
N ASP A 74 14.39 3.96 -13.40
CA ASP A 74 15.74 4.48 -13.49
C ASP A 74 16.56 3.61 -14.43
N ASN A 75 17.04 4.19 -15.52
CA ASN A 75 17.89 3.51 -16.51
C ASN A 75 19.34 4.03 -16.49
N GLY A 76 19.74 4.76 -15.44
CA GLY A 76 21.06 5.36 -15.30
C GLY A 76 21.26 6.68 -16.05
N VAL A 77 20.33 7.07 -16.94
CA VAL A 77 20.34 8.35 -17.67
C VAL A 77 19.16 9.22 -17.28
N THR A 78 17.98 8.61 -17.21
CA THR A 78 16.71 9.25 -16.86
C THR A 78 16.09 8.56 -15.65
N LYS A 79 15.58 9.38 -14.73
CA LYS A 79 14.77 8.92 -13.59
C LYS A 79 13.36 9.46 -13.76
N ALA A 80 12.36 8.59 -13.61
CA ALA A 80 10.97 8.94 -13.67
C ALA A 80 10.21 8.34 -12.48
N ILE A 81 9.35 9.16 -11.88
CA ILE A 81 8.34 8.73 -10.91
C ILE A 81 7.00 9.06 -11.53
N THR A 82 6.17 8.05 -11.74
CA THR A 82 4.80 8.24 -12.24
C THR A 82 3.82 8.07 -11.08
N ARG A 83 2.80 8.91 -11.05
CA ARG A 83 1.72 8.84 -10.07
C ARG A 83 0.39 9.00 -10.77
N HIS A 84 -0.54 8.10 -10.47
CA HIS A 84 -1.90 8.13 -10.94
C HIS A 84 -2.83 8.12 -9.73
N ILE A 85 -3.55 9.21 -9.56
CA ILE A 85 -4.48 9.41 -8.45
C ILE A 85 -5.86 8.95 -8.91
N ILE A 86 -6.45 7.99 -8.20
CA ILE A 86 -7.78 7.46 -8.47
C ILE A 86 -8.67 7.79 -7.28
N ASN A 87 -9.83 8.39 -7.55
CA ASN A 87 -10.86 8.61 -6.52
C ASN A 87 -11.60 7.31 -6.22
N LEU A 88 -11.78 7.02 -4.94
CA LEU A 88 -12.67 5.97 -4.45
C LEU A 88 -14.12 6.34 -4.74
N LYS A 89 -14.96 5.31 -4.93
CA LYS A 89 -16.39 5.50 -5.18
C LYS A 89 -17.09 6.05 -3.94
N ASP A 90 -18.16 6.79 -4.16
CA ASP A 90 -19.04 7.24 -3.08
C ASP A 90 -19.57 6.03 -2.27
N GLY A 91 -19.62 6.19 -0.95
CA GLY A 91 -19.95 5.13 0.02
C GLY A 91 -18.78 4.25 0.44
N THR A 92 -17.60 4.37 -0.18
CA THR A 92 -16.41 3.61 0.25
C THR A 92 -15.98 4.05 1.66
N PRO A 93 -15.75 3.13 2.61
CA PRO A 93 -15.24 3.51 3.93
C PRO A 93 -13.85 4.15 3.85
N CYS A 94 -13.67 5.26 4.56
CA CYS A 94 -12.41 6.04 4.58
C CYS A 94 -11.97 6.47 5.98
N GLY A 95 -12.72 6.07 7.02
CA GLY A 95 -12.34 6.14 8.42
C GLY A 95 -13.44 5.57 9.32
N HIS A 96 -13.19 5.52 10.63
CA HIS A 96 -14.16 4.99 11.58
C HIS A 96 -15.45 5.81 11.52
N SER A 97 -16.56 5.18 11.11
CA SER A 97 -17.84 5.85 10.86
C SER A 97 -17.77 6.98 9.83
N ARG A 98 -16.88 6.86 8.82
CA ARG A 98 -16.73 7.83 7.73
C ARG A 98 -16.74 7.14 6.36
N VAL A 99 -17.29 7.82 5.36
CA VAL A 99 -17.40 7.33 3.98
C VAL A 99 -17.04 8.39 2.95
N CYS A 100 -16.67 7.95 1.75
CA CYS A 100 -16.38 8.82 0.62
C CYS A 100 -17.64 9.41 0.00
N ILE A 101 -17.62 10.72 -0.25
CA ILE A 101 -18.64 11.45 -1.00
C ILE A 101 -17.95 12.51 -1.85
N LYS A 102 -18.12 12.44 -3.17
CA LYS A 102 -17.48 13.36 -4.14
C LYS A 102 -15.97 13.49 -3.90
N GLY A 103 -15.30 12.37 -3.61
CA GLY A 103 -13.86 12.31 -3.37
C GLY A 103 -13.37 12.88 -2.03
N LYS A 104 -14.28 13.17 -1.08
CA LYS A 104 -13.93 13.61 0.28
C LYS A 104 -14.44 12.62 1.31
N CYS A 105 -13.70 12.47 2.40
CA CYS A 105 -14.08 11.60 3.51
C CYS A 105 -14.99 12.35 4.49
N PHE A 106 -16.25 11.97 4.57
CA PHE A 106 -17.26 12.59 5.43
C PHE A 106 -17.64 11.68 6.58
N ASP A 107 -17.92 12.29 7.73
CA ASP A 107 -18.56 11.58 8.84
C ASP A 107 -19.97 11.13 8.42
N THR A 108 -20.32 9.89 8.73
CA THR A 108 -21.63 9.33 8.41
C THR A 108 -22.77 10.14 9.04
N CYS A 109 -22.54 10.80 10.19
CA CYS A 109 -23.52 11.70 10.81
C CYS A 109 -23.70 13.04 10.07
N GLN A 110 -22.79 13.40 9.16
CA GLN A 110 -22.91 14.60 8.33
C GLN A 110 -23.56 14.31 6.97
N MET A 111 -23.90 13.05 6.70
CA MET A 111 -24.62 12.68 5.50
C MET A 111 -26.07 13.14 5.58
N THR A 112 -26.54 13.74 4.50
CA THR A 112 -27.97 14.00 4.33
C THR A 112 -28.64 12.70 3.92
N PHE A 113 -29.37 12.09 4.85
CA PHE A 113 -30.29 11.01 4.54
C PHE A 113 -31.65 11.65 4.31
N VAL A 114 -32.08 11.67 3.05
CA VAL A 114 -33.32 12.30 2.53
C VAL A 114 -33.23 13.80 2.27
#